data_AF-A0A4P9WTR2-F1
#
_entry.id   AF-A0A4P9WTR2-F1
#
_cell.length_a   1.000
_cell.length_b   1.000
_cell.length_c   1.000
_cell.angle_alpha   90.00
_cell.angle_beta   90.00
_cell.angle_gamma   90.00
#
_symmetry.space_group_name_H-M   'P 1'
#
loop_
_entity.id
_entity.type
_entity.pdbx_description
1 polymer ?
#
loop_
_entity_poly.entity_id
_entity_poly.type
_entity_poly.pdbx_seq_one_letter_code
_entity_poly.pdbx_strand_id
1 'polypeptide(L)' 'PTRLHKNRKKRGHVSAGHGRVGKHRCHPGGRGLAGGQHHHRILMDMYHPGYFGKVGMRHYHLTRNSHHCPVVNVCK' A
#
# COMPACT_ATOMS: atom_id res chain seq x y z
N PRO A 1 -1.12 -11.53 23.13
CA PRO A 1 -0.07 -12.03 24.06
C PRO A 1 1.02 -12.80 23.31
N THR A 2 2.28 -12.71 23.75
CA THR A 2 3.46 -13.32 23.08
C THR A 2 3.35 -14.84 22.92
N ARG A 3 2.61 -15.51 23.82
CA ARG A 3 2.35 -16.96 23.80
C ARG A 3 1.64 -17.44 22.52
N LEU A 4 0.79 -16.61 21.91
CA LEU A 4 0.03 -16.97 20.71
C LEU A 4 0.73 -16.60 19.41
N HIS A 5 1.93 -15.99 19.48
CA HIS A 5 2.64 -15.53 18.29
C HIS A 5 3.11 -16.69 17.42
N LYS A 6 2.91 -16.60 16.10
CA LYS A 6 3.28 -17.66 15.15
C LYS A 6 4.76 -18.07 15.25
N ASN A 7 5.67 -17.14 15.59
CA ASN A 7 7.09 -17.47 15.76
C ASN A 7 7.38 -18.45 16.91
N ARG A 8 6.53 -18.53 17.94
CA ARG A 8 6.71 -19.53 19.01
C ARG A 8 6.58 -20.96 18.47
N LYS A 9 5.64 -21.18 17.55
CA LYS A 9 5.42 -22.46 16.86
C LYS A 9 6.54 -22.84 15.89
N LYS A 10 7.40 -21.89 15.52
CA LYS A 10 8.46 -22.08 14.52
C LYS A 10 9.86 -22.29 15.11
N ARG A 11 10.01 -22.27 16.44
CA ARG A 11 11.30 -22.54 17.11
C ARG A 11 11.73 -23.98 16.84
N GLY A 12 13.02 -24.18 16.57
CA GLY A 12 13.58 -25.47 16.14
C GLY A 12 13.60 -25.69 14.62
N HIS A 13 12.81 -24.93 13.84
CA HIS A 13 12.89 -24.98 12.38
C HIS A 13 13.96 -24.02 11.85
N VAL A 14 14.85 -24.52 10.98
CA VAL A 14 16.05 -23.83 10.49
C VAL A 14 15.79 -22.45 9.88
N SER A 15 14.67 -22.26 9.17
CA SER A 15 14.40 -21.01 8.41
C SER A 15 13.18 -20.22 8.91
N ALA A 16 12.61 -20.58 10.07
CA ALA A 16 11.40 -19.94 10.61
C ALA A 16 10.24 -19.81 9.59
N GLY A 17 10.14 -20.76 8.65
CA GLY A 17 9.08 -20.79 7.63
C GLY A 17 9.23 -19.79 6.49
N HIS A 18 10.41 -19.17 6.30
CA HIS A 18 10.69 -18.25 5.18
C HIS A 18 11.34 -18.95 3.96
N GLY A 19 11.34 -20.29 3.94
CA GLY A 19 11.98 -21.09 2.88
C GLY A 19 13.50 -21.21 3.05
N ARG A 20 14.08 -22.34 2.63
CA ARG A 20 15.54 -22.60 2.77
C ARG A 20 16.37 -21.94 1.66
N VAL A 21 15.83 -21.90 0.44
CA VAL A 21 16.55 -21.45 -0.77
C VAL A 21 16.53 -19.93 -0.92
N GLY A 22 15.33 -19.33 -1.00
CA GLY A 22 15.19 -17.89 -1.23
C GLY A 22 15.71 -17.00 -0.10
N LYS A 23 15.69 -17.53 1.14
CA LYS A 23 16.02 -16.86 2.42
C LYS A 23 15.22 -15.57 2.66
N HIS A 24 15.06 -15.18 3.92
CA HIS A 24 14.44 -13.91 4.25
C HIS A 24 15.48 -12.78 4.12
N ARG A 25 15.40 -12.00 3.04
CA ARG A 25 16.27 -10.85 2.79
C ARG A 25 15.51 -9.55 3.06
N CYS A 26 16.23 -8.48 3.39
CA CYS A 26 15.62 -7.24 3.87
C CYS A 26 14.66 -6.60 2.87
N HIS A 27 15.06 -6.36 1.61
CA HIS A 27 14.24 -5.68 0.60
C HIS A 27 14.57 -6.16 -0.82
N PRO A 28 14.14 -7.37 -1.23
CA PRO A 28 14.58 -7.97 -2.49
C PRO A 28 14.11 -7.24 -3.76
N GLY A 29 12.99 -6.50 -3.69
CA GLY A 29 12.41 -5.75 -4.82
C GLY A 29 12.47 -4.23 -4.68
N GLY A 30 13.27 -3.72 -3.73
CA GLY A 30 13.30 -2.30 -3.35
C GLY A 30 12.44 -1.98 -2.13
N ARG A 31 12.37 -0.69 -1.77
CA ARG A 31 11.62 -0.19 -0.61
C ARG A 31 10.40 0.61 -1.06
N GLY A 32 9.29 0.47 -0.33
CA GLY A 32 8.07 1.24 -0.58
C GLY A 32 7.53 1.05 -2.00
N LEU A 33 7.22 2.16 -2.68
CA LEU A 33 6.62 2.19 -4.03
C LEU A 33 7.67 2.11 -5.17
N ALA A 34 8.91 1.73 -4.87
CA ALA A 34 9.94 1.56 -5.88
C ALA A 34 9.52 0.54 -6.95
N GLY A 35 9.87 0.82 -8.21
CA GLY A 35 9.58 -0.07 -9.33
C GLY A 35 8.16 0.02 -9.89
N GLY A 36 7.34 0.98 -9.44
CA GLY A 36 5.93 1.09 -9.85
C GLY A 36 5.70 1.22 -11.36
N GLN A 37 6.63 1.80 -12.13
CA GLN A 37 6.57 1.85 -13.60
C GLN A 37 7.46 0.79 -14.29
N HIS A 38 8.21 0.02 -13.50
CA HIS A 38 9.16 -0.98 -13.99
C HIS A 38 8.67 -2.38 -13.59
N HIS A 39 9.38 -3.06 -12.68
CA HIS A 39 9.10 -4.44 -12.30
C HIS A 39 7.81 -4.64 -11.47
N HIS A 40 7.20 -3.56 -10.95
CA HIS A 40 5.89 -3.61 -10.27
C HIS A 40 4.74 -3.04 -11.11
N ARG A 41 4.97 -2.71 -12.38
CA ARG A 41 3.97 -2.08 -13.26
C ARG A 41 2.66 -2.85 -13.35
N ILE A 42 2.72 -4.17 -13.52
CA ILE A 42 1.54 -5.02 -13.66
C ILE A 42 0.60 -4.88 -12.44
N LEU A 43 1.17 -4.82 -11.24
CA LEU A 43 0.40 -4.68 -9.99
C LEU A 43 -0.22 -3.27 -9.88
N MET A 44 0.51 -2.25 -10.31
CA MET A 44 0.00 -0.88 -10.29
C MET A 44 -1.13 -0.67 -11.29
N ASP A 45 -0.99 -1.16 -12.52
CA ASP A 45 -2.02 -0.98 -13.54
C ASP A 45 -3.29 -1.78 -13.25
N MET A 46 -3.16 -2.98 -12.65
CA MET A 46 -4.29 -3.84 -12.33
C MET A 46 -5.13 -3.32 -11.17
N TYR A 47 -4.47 -2.91 -10.08
CA TYR A 47 -5.17 -2.56 -8.84
C TYR A 47 -5.28 -1.05 -8.60
N HIS A 48 -4.46 -0.24 -9.27
CA HIS A 48 -4.39 1.20 -9.09
C HIS A 48 -4.37 1.96 -10.43
N PRO A 49 -5.40 1.77 -11.28
CA PRO A 49 -5.49 2.50 -12.53
C PRO A 49 -5.56 4.01 -12.28
N GLY A 50 -4.79 4.79 -13.04
CA GLY A 50 -4.71 6.25 -12.89
C GLY A 50 -3.79 6.73 -11.76
N TYR A 51 -3.04 5.84 -11.11
CA TYR A 51 -2.06 6.21 -10.08
C TYR A 51 -0.95 7.11 -10.63
N PHE A 52 -0.50 6.85 -11.86
CA PHE A 52 0.48 7.67 -12.56
C PHE A 52 -0.20 8.67 -13.50
N GLY A 53 0.28 9.91 -13.49
CA GLY A 53 -0.20 10.99 -14.35
C GLY A 53 -0.52 12.25 -13.57
N LYS A 54 -0.79 13.34 -14.30
CA LYS A 54 -1.32 14.59 -13.74
C LYS A 54 -2.65 14.87 -14.41
N VAL A 55 -3.65 15.26 -13.62
CA VAL A 55 -5.00 15.58 -14.10
C VAL A 55 -5.45 16.92 -13.50
N GLY A 56 -6.14 17.73 -14.30
CA GLY A 56 -6.78 18.97 -13.84
C GLY A 56 -5.83 20.14 -13.57
N MET A 57 -6.41 21.25 -13.07
CA MET A 57 -5.70 22.47 -12.70
C MET A 57 -5.36 22.47 -11.21
N ARG A 58 -4.26 23.13 -10.83
CA ARG A 58 -3.88 23.31 -9.41
C ARG A 58 -4.69 24.45 -8.79
N HIS A 59 -5.20 24.24 -7.58
CA HIS A 59 -5.81 25.30 -6.76
C HIS A 59 -4.86 25.64 -5.60
N TYR A 60 -4.30 26.86 -5.63
CA TYR A 60 -3.41 27.35 -4.56
C TYR A 60 -4.22 27.96 -3.41
N HIS A 61 -3.70 27.86 -2.19
CA HIS A 61 -4.34 28.39 -0.97
C HIS A 61 -5.81 27.96 -0.77
N LEU A 62 -6.12 26.71 -1.09
CA LEU A 62 -7.47 26.14 -0.93
C LEU A 62 -7.94 26.24 0.54
N THR A 63 -8.96 27.06 0.79
CA THR A 63 -9.68 27.12 2.06
C THR A 63 -10.93 26.22 2.00
N ARG A 64 -10.86 25.02 2.60
CA ARG A 64 -11.95 24.02 2.53
C ARG A 64 -13.27 24.51 3.13
N ASN A 65 -13.24 25.44 4.09
CA ASN A 65 -14.43 26.00 4.72
C ASN A 65 -15.29 26.82 3.75
N SER A 66 -14.67 27.51 2.79
CA SER A 66 -15.35 28.30 1.75
C SER A 66 -16.20 27.43 0.82
N HIS A 67 -15.89 26.14 0.73
CA HIS A 67 -16.59 25.16 -0.10
C HIS A 67 -17.55 24.26 0.71
N HIS A 68 -17.90 24.65 1.94
CA HIS A 68 -18.83 23.87 2.75
C HIS A 68 -20.24 23.89 2.15
N CYS A 69 -20.72 22.75 1.66
CA CYS A 69 -22.03 22.61 1.04
C CYS A 69 -22.68 21.26 1.43
N PRO A 70 -23.35 21.18 2.60
CA PRO A 70 -24.07 19.97 3.00
C PRO A 70 -25.34 19.81 2.15
N VAL A 71 -25.52 18.65 1.55
CA VAL A 71 -26.68 18.35 0.69
C VAL A 71 -27.83 17.80 1.53
N VAL A 72 -29.05 18.30 1.33
CA VAL A 72 -30.29 17.76 1.92
C VAL A 72 -31.19 17.28 0.80
N ASN A 73 -31.57 16.00 0.84
CA ASN A 73 -32.53 15.42 -0.10
C ASN A 73 -33.97 15.71 0.36
N VAL A 74 -34.89 15.89 -0.60
CA VAL A 74 -36.33 16.06 -0.34
C VAL A 74 -36.93 14.79 0.28
N CYS A 75 -36.39 13.62 -0.07
CA CYS A 75 -36.75 12.36 0.56
C CYS A 75 -35.91 12.16 1.83
N LYS A 76 -36.54 12.41 2.97
CA LYS A 76 -36.23 11.85 4.28
C LYS A 76 -37.49 11.23 4.85
#